data_AF-A0A6A7VHW6-F1
#
_entry.id   AF-A0A6A7VHW6-F1
#
_cell.length_a   1.000
_cell.length_b   1.000
_cell.length_c   1.000
_cell.angle_alpha   90.00
_cell.angle_beta   90.00
_cell.angle_gamma   90.00
#
_symmetry.space_group_name_H-M   'P 1'
#
loop_
_entity.id
_entity.type
_entity.pdbx_description
1 polymer ?
#
loop_
_entity_poly.entity_id
_entity_poly.type
_entity_poly.pdbx_seq_one_letter_code
_entity_poly.pdbx_strand_id
1 'polypeptide(L)'
;MSLPVNIDDYMKYMPLNEDELQDLHLSAIVKARVERLRGCYAFWLRYPRFTVREMVDQDKAMFGVSETQAYDDIHLCQVMLGNLNAASKEFWRWKVNQEIDEDRKAAKAAGDFRALAVMQKNRIKNNRTDTPDEPELAFDKIVPVEFRMTDDPTVIGLQKIPNLRAKIKKMEKRYSMPDIEDADFEELPPDDDSKT
;
A
#
# COMPACT_ATOMS: atom_id res chain seq x y z
N MET A 1 13.36 33.43 1.89
CA MET A 1 12.68 32.14 2.09
C MET A 1 12.70 31.43 0.75
N SER A 2 13.35 30.26 0.66
CA SER A 2 13.30 29.43 -0.54
C SER A 2 11.85 28.99 -0.75
N LEU A 3 11.37 29.05 -2.00
CA LEU A 3 10.05 28.55 -2.36
C LEU A 3 9.93 27.07 -1.91
N PRO A 4 8.74 26.63 -1.45
CA PRO A 4 8.53 25.23 -1.12
C PRO A 4 8.88 24.38 -2.34
N VAL A 5 9.84 23.48 -2.17
CA VAL A 5 10.34 22.62 -3.24
C VAL A 5 9.22 21.63 -3.57
N ASN A 6 8.66 21.73 -4.78
CA ASN A 6 7.65 20.78 -5.24
C ASN A 6 8.35 19.45 -5.60
N ILE A 7 8.34 18.50 -4.67
CA ILE A 7 9.01 17.20 -4.79
C ILE A 7 8.53 16.45 -6.05
N ASP A 8 7.24 16.55 -6.37
CA ASP A 8 6.62 15.85 -7.50
C ASP A 8 7.22 16.29 -8.85
N ASP A 9 7.52 17.59 -8.98
CA ASP A 9 8.15 18.12 -10.19
C ASP A 9 9.57 17.57 -10.37
N TYR A 10 10.38 17.58 -9.30
CA TYR A 10 11.75 17.03 -9.35
C TYR A 10 11.77 15.52 -9.60
N MET A 11 10.79 14.78 -9.07
CA MET A 11 10.63 13.35 -9.37
C MET A 11 10.32 13.11 -10.85
N LYS A 12 9.51 13.96 -11.47
CA LYS A 12 9.23 13.90 -12.91
C LYS A 12 10.46 14.22 -13.76
N TYR A 13 11.31 15.15 -13.30
CA TYR A 13 12.48 15.60 -14.04
C TYR A 13 13.69 14.68 -13.91
N MET A 14 13.87 14.00 -12.77
CA MET A 14 15.00 13.10 -12.53
C MET A 14 15.28 12.08 -13.64
N PRO A 15 14.29 11.34 -14.19
CA PRO A 15 14.54 10.33 -15.22
C PRO A 15 14.71 10.87 -16.65
N LEU A 16 14.36 12.13 -16.90
CA LEU A 16 14.36 12.69 -18.26
C LEU A 16 15.78 12.92 -18.78
N ASN A 17 15.99 12.83 -20.09
CA ASN A 17 17.28 13.19 -20.68
C ASN A 17 17.46 14.72 -20.77
N GLU A 18 18.70 15.15 -21.03
CA GLU A 18 19.06 16.58 -21.17
C GLU A 18 18.19 17.28 -22.23
N ASP A 19 17.93 16.60 -23.35
CA ASP A 19 17.13 17.12 -24.46
C ASP A 19 15.65 17.27 -24.05
N GLU A 20 15.09 16.29 -23.35
CA GLU A 20 13.71 16.31 -22.85
C GLU A 20 13.50 17.40 -21.78
N LEU A 21 14.54 17.71 -21.00
CA LEU A 21 14.56 18.85 -20.07
C LEU A 21 14.60 20.21 -20.78
N GLN A 22 15.19 20.27 -21.98
CA GLN A 22 15.19 21.49 -22.78
C GLN A 22 13.80 21.80 -23.33
N ASP A 23 13.08 20.79 -23.79
CA ASP A 23 11.73 20.91 -24.32
C ASP A 23 10.70 21.39 -23.29
N LEU A 24 10.94 21.10 -22.01
CA LEU A 24 10.10 21.56 -20.89
C LEU A 24 10.28 23.06 -20.57
N HIS A 25 11.21 23.75 -21.24
CA HIS A 25 11.50 25.18 -21.04
C HIS A 25 11.70 25.58 -19.56
N LEU A 26 12.29 24.67 -18.77
CA LEU A 26 12.56 24.90 -17.35
C LEU A 26 13.61 26.00 -17.14
N SER A 27 13.49 26.71 -16.01
CA SER A 27 14.50 27.68 -15.58
C SER A 27 15.88 27.02 -15.43
N ALA A 28 16.94 27.75 -15.80
CA ALA A 28 18.32 27.29 -15.68
C ALA A 28 18.69 26.87 -14.25
N ILE A 29 18.11 27.52 -13.23
CA ILE A 29 18.33 27.18 -11.82
C ILE A 29 17.77 25.79 -11.49
N VAL A 30 16.61 25.45 -12.05
CA VAL A 30 15.96 24.15 -11.84
C VAL A 30 16.75 23.05 -12.55
N LYS A 31 17.19 23.30 -13.79
CA LYS A 31 18.02 22.35 -14.55
C LYS A 31 19.32 22.02 -13.82
N ALA A 32 20.06 23.05 -13.41
CA ALA A 32 21.28 22.87 -12.63
C ALA A 32 21.04 22.11 -11.32
N ARG A 33 19.90 22.34 -10.66
CA ARG A 33 19.54 21.58 -9.45
C ARG A 33 19.21 20.12 -9.75
N VAL A 34 18.52 19.82 -10.84
CA VAL A 34 18.24 18.43 -11.27
C VAL A 34 19.54 17.68 -11.57
N GLU A 35 20.49 18.29 -12.28
CA GLU A 35 21.81 17.69 -12.53
C GLU A 35 22.58 17.39 -11.23
N ARG A 36 22.55 18.32 -10.26
CA ARG A 36 23.15 18.07 -8.93
C ARG A 36 22.50 16.89 -8.22
N LEU A 37 21.17 16.86 -8.19
CA LEU A 37 20.41 15.77 -7.55
C LEU A 37 20.72 14.42 -8.21
N ARG A 38 20.88 14.37 -9.54
CA ARG A 38 21.34 13.18 -10.26
C ARG A 38 22.75 12.76 -9.83
N GLY A 39 23.67 13.72 -9.71
CA GLY A 39 25.03 13.47 -9.23
C GLY A 39 25.05 12.91 -7.82
N CYS A 40 24.33 13.55 -6.89
CA CYS A 40 24.19 13.11 -5.51
C CYS A 40 23.56 11.71 -5.42
N TYR A 41 22.52 11.45 -6.20
CA TYR A 41 21.86 10.15 -6.29
C TYR A 41 22.84 9.06 -6.78
N ALA A 42 23.54 9.30 -7.90
CA ALA A 42 24.51 8.37 -8.46
C ALA A 42 25.68 8.12 -7.49
N PHE A 43 26.17 9.16 -6.82
CA PHE A 43 27.23 9.03 -5.82
C PHE A 43 26.78 8.21 -4.61
N TRP A 44 25.56 8.43 -4.12
CA TRP A 44 24.99 7.64 -3.02
C TRP A 44 24.84 6.18 -3.41
N LEU A 45 24.33 5.88 -4.60
CA LEU A 45 24.23 4.51 -5.10
C LEU A 45 25.59 3.82 -5.18
N ARG A 46 26.64 4.57 -5.57
CA ARG A 46 28.01 4.04 -5.66
C ARG A 46 28.66 3.85 -4.29
N TYR A 47 28.39 4.73 -3.33
CA TYR A 47 29.00 4.73 -2.00
C TYR A 47 27.95 4.82 -0.89
N PRO A 48 27.19 3.74 -0.63
CA PRO A 48 26.05 3.77 0.29
C PRO A 48 26.41 4.04 1.74
N ARG A 49 27.67 3.77 2.12
CA ARG A 49 28.19 3.91 3.49
C ARG A 49 28.43 5.35 3.91
N PHE A 50 28.46 6.29 2.95
CA PHE A 50 28.69 7.69 3.27
C PHE A 50 27.57 8.21 4.17
N THR A 51 27.98 8.92 5.22
CA THR A 51 27.07 9.62 6.11
C THR A 51 26.49 10.84 5.42
N VAL A 52 25.34 11.33 5.89
CA VAL A 52 24.70 12.55 5.36
C VAL A 52 25.69 13.74 5.35
N ARG A 53 26.55 13.84 6.37
CA ARG A 53 27.55 14.90 6.47
C ARG A 53 28.63 14.78 5.39
N GLU A 54 29.16 13.58 5.17
CA GLU A 54 30.14 13.33 4.11
C GLU A 54 29.54 13.53 2.71
N MET A 55 28.27 13.18 2.53
CA MET A 55 27.52 13.46 1.30
C MET A 55 27.38 14.97 1.05
N VAL A 56 27.09 15.75 2.09
CA VAL A 56 27.01 17.22 2.00
C VAL A 56 28.38 17.82 1.68
N ASP A 57 29.44 17.36 2.32
CA ASP A 57 30.80 17.82 2.02
C ASP A 57 31.20 17.49 0.58
N GLN A 58 30.79 16.32 0.08
CA GLN A 58 31.01 15.93 -1.31
C GLN A 58 30.19 16.76 -2.31
N ASP A 59 28.92 17.04 -2.02
CA ASP A 59 28.05 17.89 -2.86
C ASP A 59 28.61 19.32 -2.96
N LYS A 60 29.08 19.86 -1.84
CA LYS A 60 29.80 21.14 -1.80
C LYS A 60 31.08 21.10 -2.63
N ALA A 61 31.86 20.03 -2.54
CA ALA A 61 33.11 19.90 -3.30
C ALA A 61 32.87 19.72 -4.80
N MET A 62 31.82 18.99 -5.19
CA MET A 62 31.52 18.66 -6.59
C MET A 62 30.83 19.81 -7.33
N PHE A 63 29.91 20.52 -6.65
CA PHE A 63 29.06 21.53 -7.30
C PHE A 63 29.21 22.95 -6.75
N GLY A 64 30.03 23.16 -5.70
CA GLY A 64 30.33 24.50 -5.17
C GLY A 64 29.13 25.19 -4.50
N VAL A 65 28.16 24.43 -4.00
CA VAL A 65 26.95 24.96 -3.35
C VAL A 65 27.17 25.36 -1.89
N SER A 66 26.28 26.20 -1.36
CA SER A 66 26.28 26.54 0.06
C SER A 66 25.90 25.33 0.92
N GLU A 67 26.33 25.32 2.18
CA GLU A 67 26.04 24.22 3.10
C GLU A 67 24.54 23.99 3.30
N THR A 68 23.75 25.06 3.44
CA THR A 68 22.29 24.97 3.57
C THR A 68 21.65 24.34 2.32
N GLN A 69 22.12 24.72 1.12
CA GLN A 69 21.61 24.17 -0.13
C GLN A 69 21.97 22.69 -0.29
N ALA A 70 23.17 22.30 0.14
CA ALA A 70 23.61 20.91 0.09
C ALA A 70 22.78 20.02 1.03
N TYR A 71 22.50 20.48 2.25
CA TYR A 71 21.58 19.74 3.14
C TYR A 71 20.19 19.59 2.53
N ASP A 72 19.65 20.64 1.90
CA ASP A 72 18.35 20.59 1.21
C ASP A 72 18.37 19.61 0.04
N ASP A 73 19.45 19.59 -0.77
CA ASP A 73 19.59 18.71 -1.93
C ASP A 73 19.77 17.24 -1.51
N ILE A 74 20.54 16.96 -0.45
CA ILE A 74 20.68 15.62 0.12
C ILE A 74 19.37 15.15 0.77
N HIS A 75 18.64 16.03 1.46
CA HIS A 75 17.33 15.70 2.02
C HIS A 75 16.32 15.36 0.91
N LEU A 76 16.27 16.17 -0.16
CA LEU A 76 15.42 15.91 -1.30
C LEU A 76 15.79 14.58 -1.98
N CYS A 77 17.08 14.28 -2.14
CA CYS A 77 17.55 12.97 -2.63
C CYS A 77 17.03 11.82 -1.75
N GLN A 78 17.09 11.94 -0.42
CA GLN A 78 16.57 10.93 0.51
C GLN A 78 15.05 10.73 0.35
N VAL A 79 14.29 11.83 0.20
CA VAL A 79 12.85 11.76 0.01
C VAL A 79 12.50 11.09 -1.33
N MET A 80 13.20 11.43 -2.41
CA MET A 80 13.00 10.81 -3.73
C MET A 80 13.39 9.32 -3.73
N LEU A 81 14.46 8.95 -3.01
CA LEU A 81 14.82 7.55 -2.74
C LEU A 81 13.74 6.83 -1.90
N GLY A 82 13.17 7.52 -0.91
CA GLY A 82 12.17 6.99 0.00
C GLY A 82 10.79 6.77 -0.64
N ASN A 83 10.36 7.67 -1.52
CA ASN A 83 9.02 7.62 -2.14
C ASN A 83 8.87 6.46 -3.16
N LEU A 84 9.98 5.88 -3.60
CA LEU A 84 10.01 4.53 -4.18
C LEU A 84 9.90 3.48 -3.05
N ASN A 85 8.81 3.47 -2.29
CA ASN A 85 8.71 2.71 -1.02
C ASN A 85 8.97 1.18 -1.11
N ALA A 86 8.86 0.57 -2.30
CA ALA A 86 9.31 -0.81 -2.54
C ALA A 86 10.82 -0.91 -2.78
N ALA A 87 11.40 0.03 -3.54
CA ALA A 87 12.84 0.09 -3.78
C ALA A 87 13.62 0.58 -2.56
N SER A 88 13.02 1.39 -1.69
CA SER A 88 13.62 1.91 -0.45
C SER A 88 13.90 0.79 0.56
N LYS A 89 12.95 -0.10 0.83
CA LYS A 89 13.19 -1.25 1.73
C LYS A 89 14.25 -2.18 1.17
N GLU A 90 14.21 -2.45 -0.13
CA GLU A 90 15.20 -3.30 -0.79
C GLU A 90 16.59 -2.64 -0.84
N PHE A 91 16.64 -1.32 -1.05
CA PHE A 91 17.86 -0.52 -0.99
C PHE A 91 18.46 -0.50 0.42
N TRP A 92 17.65 -0.27 1.45
CA TRP A 92 18.10 -0.32 2.85
C TRP A 92 18.53 -1.73 3.23
N ARG A 93 17.82 -2.77 2.78
CA ARG A 93 18.22 -4.17 2.96
C ARG A 93 19.57 -4.43 2.31
N TRP A 94 19.77 -3.99 1.07
CA TRP A 94 21.03 -4.09 0.35
C TRP A 94 22.17 -3.32 1.04
N LYS A 95 21.94 -2.08 1.48
CA LYS A 95 22.92 -1.28 2.20
C LYS A 95 23.35 -1.93 3.51
N VAL A 96 22.38 -2.39 4.31
CA VAL A 96 22.65 -3.11 5.56
C VAL A 96 23.41 -4.41 5.28
N ASN A 97 23.11 -5.11 4.18
CA ASN A 97 23.87 -6.30 3.79
C ASN A 97 25.33 -5.97 3.43
N GLN A 98 25.58 -4.86 2.74
CA GLN A 98 26.94 -4.39 2.44
C GLN A 98 27.73 -4.07 3.70
N GLU A 99 27.13 -3.32 4.64
CA GLU A 99 27.76 -3.01 5.92
C GLU A 99 28.10 -4.29 6.71
N ILE A 100 27.16 -5.24 6.77
CA ILE A 100 27.37 -6.52 7.45
C ILE A 100 28.48 -7.34 6.77
N ASP A 101 28.59 -7.35 5.44
CA ASP A 101 29.64 -8.12 4.76
C ASP A 101 31.04 -7.56 5.02
N GLU A 102 31.19 -6.24 5.13
CA GLU A 102 32.44 -5.60 5.49
C GLU A 102 32.82 -5.84 6.97
N ASP A 103 31.86 -5.69 7.89
CA ASP A 103 32.07 -5.99 9.31
C ASP A 103 32.44 -7.46 9.52
N ARG A 104 31.85 -8.36 8.74
CA ARG A 104 32.18 -9.79 8.75
C ARG A 104 33.60 -10.04 8.24
N LYS A 105 34.08 -9.30 7.24
CA LYS A 105 35.46 -9.37 6.75
C LYS A 105 36.44 -8.88 7.81
N ALA A 106 36.12 -7.78 8.52
CA ALA A 106 36.92 -7.26 9.62
C ALA A 106 36.95 -8.23 10.81
N ALA A 107 35.81 -8.78 11.23
CA ALA A 107 35.71 -9.76 12.30
C ALA A 107 36.47 -11.06 11.98
N LYS A 108 36.41 -11.51 10.72
CA LYS A 108 37.20 -12.67 10.26
C LYS A 108 38.70 -12.40 10.29
N ALA A 109 39.13 -11.19 9.97
CA ALA A 109 40.54 -10.79 10.07
C ALA A 109 41.01 -10.69 11.54
N ALA A 110 40.15 -10.25 12.45
CA ALA A 110 40.42 -10.19 13.89
C ALA A 110 40.32 -11.54 14.61
N GLY A 111 39.82 -12.59 13.96
CA GLY A 111 39.62 -13.91 14.56
C GLY A 111 38.44 -13.99 15.54
N ASP A 112 37.56 -12.98 15.58
CA ASP A 112 36.38 -12.99 16.44
C ASP A 112 35.20 -13.70 15.75
N PHE A 113 35.17 -15.02 15.93
CA PHE A 113 34.10 -15.87 15.39
C PHE A 113 32.75 -15.67 16.09
N ARG A 114 32.72 -15.11 17.31
CA ARG A 114 31.48 -14.85 18.04
C ARG A 114 30.77 -13.65 17.44
N ALA A 115 31.49 -12.58 17.15
CA ALA A 115 30.97 -11.43 16.41
C ALA A 115 30.50 -11.85 15.01
N LEU A 116 31.28 -12.70 14.31
CA LEU A 116 30.90 -13.22 12.99
C LEU A 116 29.57 -13.98 13.00
N ALA A 117 29.32 -14.82 14.00
CA ALA A 117 28.05 -15.53 14.15
C ALA A 117 26.85 -14.59 14.38
N VAL A 118 27.04 -13.52 15.16
CA VAL A 118 26.01 -12.49 15.40
C VAL A 118 25.69 -11.73 14.11
N MET A 119 26.71 -11.33 13.34
CA MET A 119 26.54 -10.63 12.07
C MET A 119 25.81 -11.50 11.02
N GLN A 120 26.14 -12.79 10.96
CA GLN A 120 25.46 -13.74 10.09
C GLN A 120 23.96 -13.89 10.47
N LYS A 121 23.65 -13.93 11.77
CA LYS A 121 22.27 -13.96 12.27
C LYS A 121 21.50 -12.70 11.91
N ASN A 122 22.13 -11.53 12.01
CA ASN A 122 21.52 -10.26 11.63
C ASN A 122 21.23 -10.19 10.12
N ARG A 123 22.12 -10.74 9.28
CA ARG A 123 21.92 -10.82 7.83
C ARG A 123 20.71 -11.68 7.45
N ILE A 124 20.54 -12.83 8.10
CA ILE A 124 19.39 -13.73 7.90
C ILE A 124 18.08 -12.99 8.23
N LYS A 125 18.05 -12.27 9.36
CA LYS A 125 16.87 -11.49 9.76
C LYS A 125 16.55 -10.35 8.78
N ASN A 126 17.56 -9.62 8.31
CA ASN A 126 17.39 -8.51 7.37
C ASN A 126 16.76 -8.96 6.03
N ASN A 127 17.20 -10.12 5.54
CA ASN A 127 16.70 -10.69 4.28
C ASN A 127 15.44 -11.55 4.46
N ARG A 128 14.94 -11.71 5.70
CA ARG A 128 13.79 -12.57 6.04
C ARG A 128 13.89 -13.99 5.48
N THR A 129 15.10 -14.51 5.25
CA THR A 129 15.34 -15.86 4.72
C THR A 129 14.89 -16.98 5.68
N ASP A 130 14.53 -16.62 6.91
CA ASP A 130 13.97 -17.50 7.94
C ASP A 130 12.43 -17.53 7.93
N THR A 131 11.79 -16.61 7.19
CA THR A 131 10.33 -16.56 7.04
C THR A 131 9.96 -17.24 5.72
N PRO A 132 8.89 -18.07 5.67
CA PRO A 132 8.38 -18.55 4.40
C PRO A 132 7.95 -17.36 3.54
N ASP A 133 8.27 -17.43 2.25
CA ASP A 133 7.84 -16.40 1.30
C ASP A 133 6.32 -16.27 1.31
N GLU A 134 5.82 -15.04 1.28
CA GLU A 134 4.38 -14.80 1.18
C GLU A 134 3.89 -15.42 -0.13
N PRO A 135 2.82 -16.25 -0.10
CA PRO A 135 2.31 -16.85 -1.32
C PRO A 135 1.90 -15.72 -2.25
N GLU A 136 2.40 -15.75 -3.50
CA GLU A 136 1.98 -14.80 -4.51
C GLU A 136 0.45 -14.87 -4.63
N LEU A 137 -0.20 -13.80 -4.18
CA LEU A 137 -1.64 -13.64 -4.33
C LEU A 137 -1.90 -13.62 -5.83
N ALA A 138 -2.40 -14.74 -6.35
CA ALA A 138 -2.77 -14.87 -7.75
C ALA A 138 -4.04 -14.05 -8.02
N PHE A 139 -3.90 -12.72 -8.05
CA PHE A 139 -4.98 -11.78 -8.32
C PHE A 139 -5.65 -12.07 -9.67
N ASP A 140 -4.92 -12.65 -10.62
CA ASP A 140 -5.44 -13.15 -11.90
C ASP A 140 -6.52 -14.23 -11.76
N LYS A 141 -6.58 -14.93 -10.62
CA LYS A 141 -7.60 -15.96 -10.34
C LYS A 141 -8.85 -15.39 -9.67
N ILE A 142 -8.83 -14.13 -9.24
CA ILE A 142 -9.99 -13.48 -8.61
C ILE A 142 -10.93 -13.03 -9.73
N VAL A 143 -11.88 -13.90 -10.09
CA VAL A 143 -12.97 -13.54 -11.00
C VAL A 143 -14.06 -12.83 -10.18
N PRO A 144 -14.44 -11.57 -10.52
CA PRO A 144 -15.56 -10.91 -9.89
C PRO A 144 -16.84 -11.74 -10.05
N VAL A 145 -17.46 -12.12 -8.93
CA VAL A 145 -18.74 -12.85 -8.96
C VAL A 145 -19.84 -11.84 -9.25
N GLU A 146 -20.44 -11.92 -10.44
CA GLU A 146 -21.63 -11.13 -10.77
C GLU A 146 -22.85 -11.69 -10.02
N PHE A 147 -23.28 -11.02 -8.95
CA PHE A 147 -24.51 -11.36 -8.26
C PHE A 147 -25.72 -10.93 -9.10
N ARG A 148 -26.36 -11.89 -9.77
CA ARG A 148 -27.66 -11.69 -10.40
C ARG A 148 -28.76 -12.24 -9.50
N MET A 149 -29.68 -11.37 -9.08
CA MET A 149 -30.91 -11.84 -8.44
C MET A 149 -31.70 -12.68 -9.44
N THR A 150 -32.02 -13.91 -9.08
CA THR A 150 -32.77 -14.84 -9.93
C THR A 150 -33.82 -15.56 -9.12
N ASP A 151 -35.02 -15.69 -9.69
CA ASP A 151 -36.14 -16.43 -9.11
C ASP A 151 -36.11 -17.93 -9.48
N ASP A 152 -35.12 -18.36 -10.27
CA ASP A 152 -34.92 -19.75 -10.65
C ASP A 152 -34.16 -20.54 -9.55
N PRO A 153 -34.83 -21.45 -8.82
CA PRO A 153 -34.21 -22.23 -7.75
C PRO A 153 -33.16 -23.23 -8.28
N THR A 154 -33.10 -23.45 -9.59
CA THR A 154 -32.11 -24.33 -10.22
C THR A 154 -30.69 -23.76 -10.12
N VAL A 155 -30.55 -22.43 -9.99
CA VAL A 155 -29.24 -21.75 -9.81
C VAL A 155 -28.54 -22.14 -8.50
N ILE A 156 -29.31 -22.55 -7.49
CA ILE A 156 -28.79 -23.08 -6.22
C ILE A 156 -28.90 -24.61 -6.12
N GLY A 157 -29.15 -25.31 -7.24
CA GLY A 157 -29.20 -26.77 -7.31
C GLY A 157 -30.51 -27.41 -6.85
N LEU A 158 -31.59 -26.64 -6.67
CA LEU A 158 -32.91 -27.19 -6.32
C LEU A 158 -33.71 -27.58 -7.57
N GLN A 159 -34.42 -28.71 -7.50
CA GLN A 159 -35.27 -29.18 -8.60
C GLN A 159 -36.54 -28.32 -8.72
N LYS A 160 -36.83 -27.86 -9.94
CA LYS A 160 -38.03 -27.06 -10.24
C LYS A 160 -39.30 -27.89 -10.04
N ILE A 161 -40.18 -27.45 -9.14
CA ILE A 161 -41.51 -28.06 -8.97
C ILE A 161 -42.37 -27.74 -10.19
N PRO A 162 -42.88 -28.74 -10.94
CA PRO A 162 -43.79 -28.50 -12.07
C PRO A 162 -45.07 -27.79 -11.61
N ASN A 163 -45.51 -26.77 -12.37
CA ASN A 163 -46.75 -26.01 -12.11
C ASN A 163 -46.84 -25.33 -10.73
N LEU A 164 -45.72 -24.76 -10.25
CA LEU A 164 -45.63 -24.05 -8.96
C LEU A 164 -46.74 -22.99 -8.77
N ARG A 165 -47.01 -22.15 -9.78
CA ARG A 165 -48.04 -21.09 -9.70
C ARG A 165 -49.46 -21.64 -9.51
N ALA A 166 -49.78 -22.75 -10.17
CA ALA A 166 -51.09 -23.39 -10.01
C ALA A 166 -51.24 -24.00 -8.60
N LYS A 167 -50.14 -24.53 -8.05
CA LYS A 167 -50.10 -25.07 -6.68
C LYS A 167 -50.21 -23.97 -5.63
N ILE A 168 -49.55 -22.83 -5.82
CA ILE A 168 -49.70 -21.63 -4.98
C ILE A 168 -51.14 -21.15 -4.99
N LYS A 169 -51.75 -20.93 -6.16
CA LYS A 169 -53.15 -20.49 -6.28
C LYS A 169 -54.14 -21.47 -5.63
N LYS A 170 -53.86 -22.77 -5.70
CA LYS A 170 -54.67 -23.81 -5.03
C LYS A 170 -54.51 -23.76 -3.51
N MET A 171 -53.32 -23.47 -3.01
CA MET A 171 -53.05 -23.30 -1.58
C MET A 171 -53.64 -21.99 -1.06
N GLU A 172 -53.46 -20.88 -1.76
CA GLU A 172 -54.14 -19.61 -1.47
C GLU A 172 -55.65 -19.81 -1.42
N LYS A 173 -56.27 -20.45 -2.41
CA LYS A 173 -57.71 -20.71 -2.36
C LYS A 173 -58.14 -21.62 -1.19
N ARG A 174 -57.26 -22.50 -0.70
CA ARG A 174 -57.56 -23.41 0.41
C ARG A 174 -57.41 -22.73 1.77
N TYR A 175 -56.47 -21.81 1.90
CA TYR A 175 -56.10 -21.16 3.16
C TYR A 175 -56.46 -19.67 3.21
N SER A 176 -57.01 -19.11 2.13
CA SER A 176 -57.68 -17.83 2.15
C SER A 176 -58.95 -18.02 2.96
N MET A 177 -58.89 -17.60 4.22
CA MET A 177 -60.05 -17.51 5.10
C MET A 177 -61.16 -16.73 4.36
N PRO A 178 -62.39 -17.26 4.28
CA PRO A 178 -63.54 -16.42 4.00
C PRO A 178 -63.79 -15.53 5.23
N ASP A 179 -63.89 -14.24 4.97
CA ASP A 179 -64.52 -13.20 5.78
C ASP A 179 -64.19 -13.22 7.29
N ILE A 180 -63.22 -12.37 7.67
CA ILE A 180 -63.30 -11.74 8.99
C ILE A 180 -64.46 -10.75 8.86
N GLU A 181 -65.67 -11.17 9.27
CA GLU A 181 -66.75 -10.23 9.56
C GLU A 181 -66.34 -9.48 10.83
N ASP A 182 -66.04 -8.18 10.69
CA ASP A 182 -65.88 -7.29 11.83
C ASP A 182 -67.22 -7.28 12.59
N ALA A 183 -67.26 -7.86 13.79
CA ALA A 183 -68.46 -7.88 14.61
C ALA A 183 -68.68 -6.48 15.22
N ASP A 184 -69.85 -5.89 14.95
CA ASP A 184 -70.29 -4.68 15.66
C ASP A 184 -70.55 -5.02 17.14
N PHE A 185 -70.07 -4.17 18.04
CA PHE A 185 -70.18 -4.42 19.49
C PHE A 185 -71.63 -4.24 19.97
N GLU A 186 -72.09 -5.10 20.88
CA GLU A 186 -73.30 -4.85 21.68
C GLU A 186 -72.90 -4.28 23.05
N GLU A 187 -73.46 -3.13 23.38
CA GLU A 187 -73.27 -2.46 24.67
C GLU A 187 -74.12 -3.18 25.73
N LEU A 188 -73.47 -3.85 26.68
CA LEU A 188 -74.15 -4.50 27.79
C LEU A 188 -74.88 -3.45 28.66
N PRO A 189 -76.14 -3.67 29.05
CA PRO A 189 -76.79 -2.79 30.00
C PRO A 189 -76.02 -2.80 31.33
N PRO A 190 -75.92 -1.65 32.02
CA PRO A 190 -75.22 -1.57 33.29
C PRO A 190 -75.88 -2.52 34.31
N ASP A 191 -75.07 -3.36 34.95
CA ASP A 191 -75.51 -4.24 36.02
C ASP A 191 -76.18 -3.42 37.12
N ASP A 192 -77.50 -3.54 37.21
CA ASP A 192 -78.28 -2.99 38.31
C ASP A 192 -78.13 -3.94 39.50
N ASP A 193 -77.15 -3.63 40.35
CA ASP A 193 -77.04 -4.12 41.72
C ASP A 193 -78.36 -3.85 42.47
N SER A 194 -79.34 -4.75 42.41
CA SER A 194 -80.36 -4.81 43.47
C SER A 194 -81.12 -6.14 43.57
N LYS A 195 -81.10 -6.66 44.81
CA LYS A 195 -82.12 -7.48 45.49
C LYS A 195 -82.01 -9.00 45.28
N THR A 196 -81.31 -9.69 46.19
CA THR A 196 -81.76 -10.26 47.51
C THR A 196 -82.13 -11.72 47.38
#